data_AF-A0A6C0PBS2-F1
#
_entry.id   AF-A0A6C0PBS2-F1
#
_cell.length_a   1.000
_cell.length_b   1.000
_cell.length_c   1.000
_cell.angle_alpha   90.00
_cell.angle_beta   90.00
_cell.angle_gamma   90.00
#
_symmetry.space_group_name_H-M   'P 1'
#
loop_
_entity.id
_entity.type
_entity.pdbx_description
1 polymer ?
#
loop_
_entity_poly.entity_id
_entity_poly.type
_entity_poly.pdbx_seq_one_letter_code
_entity_poly.pdbx_strand_id
1 'polypeptide(L)'
;MMQRFLSNKTFDFENFITPVKIFIGVAGAAIGSFAETIYGTGEDRMSLIGIYAFFIFMDWISGIAASRKDGTYASEYGINGILRTIFILCFPAAANMLDFVFHTPGVFFYGVTSGLIFHTWNSLTANSVRAGWEKWIPKAIINSVQSEIKAKQTRSKTSRNRRTADPNEEESV
;
A
#
# COMPACT_ATOMS: atom_id res chain seq x y z
N MET A 1 22.11 4.67 61.69
CA MET A 1 23.31 4.11 61.03
C MET A 1 22.84 3.21 59.89
N MET A 2 23.48 3.37 58.72
CA MET A 2 23.07 2.93 57.38
C MET A 2 22.68 1.44 57.23
N GLN A 3 21.45 1.16 56.82
CA GLN A 3 21.10 -0.03 56.02
C GLN A 3 19.95 0.28 55.04
N ARG A 4 20.07 1.37 54.27
CA ARG A 4 19.02 1.78 53.32
C ARG A 4 19.57 2.20 51.97
N PHE A 5 20.59 1.50 51.49
CA PHE A 5 21.26 1.86 50.24
C PHE A 5 21.77 0.68 49.42
N LEU A 6 21.04 -0.42 49.32
CA LEU A 6 21.25 -1.42 48.26
C LEU A 6 19.92 -2.09 47.90
N SER A 7 18.99 -1.31 47.34
CA SER A 7 17.96 -1.93 46.50
C SER A 7 18.56 -2.00 45.11
N ASN A 8 19.00 -3.20 44.75
CA ASN A 8 19.49 -3.52 43.42
C ASN A 8 18.44 -3.07 42.39
N LYS A 9 18.73 -1.99 41.67
CA LYS A 9 18.29 -1.88 40.27
C LYS A 9 19.10 -2.90 39.49
N THR A 10 18.77 -4.19 39.64
CA THR A 10 19.06 -5.15 38.58
C THR A 10 18.36 -4.60 37.35
N PHE A 11 19.14 -4.29 36.33
CA PHE A 11 18.68 -3.79 35.04
C PHE A 11 17.43 -4.56 34.59
N ASP A 12 16.36 -3.82 34.35
CA ASP A 12 15.02 -4.25 33.96
C ASP A 12 15.01 -4.77 32.50
N PHE A 13 15.86 -5.74 32.18
CA PHE A 13 16.02 -6.29 30.82
C PHE A 13 14.76 -7.05 30.35
N GLU A 14 13.92 -7.51 31.27
CA GLU A 14 12.67 -8.22 30.94
C GLU A 14 11.61 -7.29 30.33
N ASN A 15 11.61 -6.00 30.67
CA ASN A 15 10.72 -4.99 30.06
C ASN A 15 11.31 -4.37 28.78
N PHE A 16 12.60 -4.59 28.52
CA PHE A 16 13.29 -4.06 27.34
C PHE A 16 12.93 -4.83 26.06
N ILE A 17 12.63 -6.12 26.19
CA ILE A 17 12.34 -7.01 25.07
C ILE A 17 10.93 -7.62 25.23
N THR A 18 9.90 -6.82 24.93
CA THR A 18 8.54 -7.34 24.80
C THR A 18 8.50 -8.35 23.64
N PRO A 19 7.82 -9.52 23.75
CA PRO A 19 7.70 -10.49 22.66
C PRO A 19 7.24 -9.87 21.32
N VAL A 20 6.41 -8.83 21.39
CA VAL A 20 5.97 -8.02 20.23
C VAL A 20 7.16 -7.33 19.53
N LYS A 21 8.12 -6.76 20.26
CA LYS A 21 9.30 -6.11 19.68
C LYS A 21 10.23 -7.12 19.02
N ILE A 22 10.40 -8.30 19.61
CA ILE A 22 11.16 -9.40 18.99
C ILE A 22 10.49 -9.80 17.69
N PHE A 23 9.18 -10.05 17.72
CA PHE A 23 8.43 -10.47 16.55
C PHE A 23 8.51 -9.44 15.41
N ILE A 24 8.32 -8.15 15.72
CA ILE A 24 8.46 -7.06 14.75
C ILE A 24 9.90 -6.99 14.22
N GLY A 25 10.90 -7.13 15.09
CA GLY A 25 12.31 -7.12 14.70
C GLY A 25 12.67 -8.28 13.76
N VAL A 26 12.24 -9.50 14.08
CA VAL A 26 12.48 -10.70 13.26
C VAL A 26 11.74 -10.62 11.92
N ALA A 27 10.45 -10.25 11.95
CA ALA A 27 9.66 -10.10 10.73
C ALA A 27 10.22 -8.98 9.84
N GLY A 28 10.59 -7.85 10.43
CA GLY A 28 11.21 -6.72 9.74
C GLY A 28 12.55 -7.10 9.10
N ALA A 29 13.41 -7.83 9.82
CA ALA A 29 14.67 -8.32 9.28
C ALA A 29 14.45 -9.30 8.11
N ALA A 30 13.54 -10.26 8.26
CA ALA A 30 13.24 -11.23 7.20
C ALA A 30 12.69 -10.56 5.94
N ILE A 31 11.75 -9.61 6.10
CA ILE A 31 11.17 -8.85 4.98
C ILE A 31 12.24 -7.96 4.34
N GLY A 32 13.06 -7.27 5.14
CA GLY A 32 14.15 -6.42 4.67
C GLY A 32 15.17 -7.21 3.85
N SER A 33 15.67 -8.33 4.39
CA SER A 33 16.61 -9.20 3.68
C SER A 33 16.01 -9.78 2.40
N PHE A 34 14.73 -10.15 2.41
CA PHE A 34 14.04 -10.60 1.21
C PHE A 34 13.94 -9.49 0.16
N ALA A 35 13.57 -8.27 0.58
CA ALA A 35 13.43 -7.11 -0.30
C ALA A 35 14.77 -6.73 -0.95
N GLU A 36 15.87 -6.69 -0.19
CA GLU A 36 17.22 -6.44 -0.72
C GLU A 36 17.63 -7.51 -1.75
N THR A 37 17.27 -8.76 -1.50
CA THR A 37 17.58 -9.88 -2.40
C THR A 37 16.86 -9.72 -3.75
N ILE A 38 15.59 -9.34 -3.76
CA ILE A 38 14.78 -9.31 -5.00
C ILE A 38 14.87 -7.98 -5.75
N TYR A 39 14.94 -6.85 -5.03
CA TYR A 39 14.94 -5.52 -5.63
C TYR A 39 16.36 -4.97 -5.87
N GLY A 40 17.37 -5.69 -5.37
CA GLY A 40 18.78 -5.32 -5.47
C GLY A 40 19.25 -4.56 -4.23
N THR A 41 20.55 -4.65 -3.97
CA THR A 41 21.20 -3.99 -2.84
C THR A 41 21.48 -2.52 -3.14
N GLY A 42 21.37 -1.67 -2.13
CA GLY A 42 21.62 -0.23 -2.25
C GLY A 42 20.61 0.60 -1.47
N GLU A 43 21.10 1.63 -0.79
CA GLU A 43 20.27 2.54 0.02
C GLU A 43 19.22 3.26 -0.84
N ASP A 44 19.59 3.63 -2.05
CA ASP A 44 18.73 4.30 -3.02
C ASP A 44 17.59 3.41 -3.53
N ARG A 45 17.89 2.14 -3.84
CA ARG A 45 16.88 1.15 -4.26
C ARG A 45 15.88 0.85 -3.15
N MET A 46 16.38 0.62 -1.94
CA MET A 46 15.52 0.37 -0.78
C MET A 46 14.69 1.61 -0.43
N SER A 47 15.26 2.81 -0.54
CA SER A 47 14.52 4.06 -0.35
C SER A 47 13.39 4.20 -1.37
N LEU A 48 13.63 3.87 -2.65
CA LEU A 48 12.60 3.94 -3.68
C LEU A 48 11.48 2.91 -3.45
N ILE A 49 11.81 1.69 -3.02
CA ILE A 49 10.81 0.69 -2.61
C ILE A 49 10.02 1.17 -1.39
N GLY A 50 10.67 1.81 -0.42
CA GLY A 50 10.01 2.42 0.74
C GLY A 50 9.01 3.50 0.33
N ILE A 51 9.41 4.41 -0.57
CA ILE A 51 8.52 5.43 -1.16
C ILE A 51 7.35 4.76 -1.87
N TYR A 52 7.61 3.72 -2.66
CA TYR A 52 6.57 3.01 -3.39
C TYR A 52 5.57 2.32 -2.45
N ALA A 53 6.05 1.62 -1.43
CA ALA A 53 5.23 1.00 -0.40
C ALA A 53 4.38 2.02 0.35
N PHE A 54 4.93 3.20 0.66
CA PHE A 54 4.20 4.30 1.25
C PHE A 54 3.04 4.78 0.36
N PHE A 55 3.27 4.94 -0.95
CA PHE A 55 2.21 5.32 -1.88
C PHE A 55 1.10 4.28 -2.01
N ILE A 56 1.46 3.00 -2.04
CA ILE A 56 0.48 1.90 -2.02
C ILE A 56 -0.35 1.99 -0.74
N PHE A 57 0.29 2.13 0.42
CA PHE A 57 -0.40 2.21 1.70
C PHE A 57 -1.40 3.38 1.74
N MET A 58 -0.99 4.56 1.26
CA MET A 58 -1.88 5.72 1.16
C MET A 58 -3.04 5.48 0.18
N ASP A 59 -2.77 4.88 -0.99
CA ASP A 59 -3.82 4.54 -1.98
C ASP A 59 -4.85 3.59 -1.36
N TRP A 60 -4.42 2.61 -0.58
CA TRP A 60 -5.30 1.69 0.15
C TRP A 60 -6.19 2.42 1.16
N ILE A 61 -5.63 3.33 1.97
CA ILE A 61 -6.43 4.14 2.92
C ILE A 61 -7.51 4.91 2.17
N SER A 62 -7.13 5.61 1.10
CA SER A 62 -8.07 6.43 0.31
C SER A 62 -9.13 5.55 -0.40
N GLY A 63 -8.75 4.38 -0.89
CA GLY A 63 -9.65 3.44 -1.56
C GLY A 63 -10.68 2.81 -0.61
N ILE A 64 -10.26 2.48 0.62
CA ILE A 64 -11.17 2.02 1.68
C ILE A 64 -12.15 3.14 2.06
N ALA A 65 -11.65 4.37 2.25
CA ALA A 65 -12.52 5.51 2.55
C ALA A 65 -13.54 5.78 1.43
N ALA A 66 -13.09 5.76 0.17
CA ALA A 66 -13.95 5.94 -1.00
C ALA A 66 -15.02 4.84 -1.12
N SER A 67 -14.64 3.58 -0.97
CA SER A 67 -15.58 2.44 -1.10
C SER A 67 -16.61 2.38 0.02
N ARG A 68 -16.25 2.81 1.24
CA ARG A 68 -17.22 2.97 2.35
C ARG A 68 -18.22 4.08 2.04
N LYS A 69 -17.75 5.23 1.54
CA LYS A 69 -18.62 6.35 1.16
C LYS A 69 -19.53 6.01 -0.02
N ASP A 70 -19.03 5.27 -1.01
CA ASP A 70 -19.80 4.83 -2.18
C ASP A 70 -20.78 3.68 -1.85
N GLY A 71 -20.68 3.06 -0.66
CA GLY A 71 -21.47 1.89 -0.27
C GLY A 71 -21.07 0.60 -1.00
N THR A 72 -19.88 0.56 -1.61
CA THR A 72 -19.40 -0.56 -2.43
C THR A 72 -18.39 -1.45 -1.72
N TYR A 73 -18.09 -1.21 -0.43
CA TYR A 73 -17.18 -2.04 0.35
C TYR A 73 -17.67 -3.51 0.38
N ALA A 74 -16.76 -4.46 0.21
CA ALA A 74 -17.02 -5.90 0.27
C ALA A 74 -15.74 -6.66 0.65
N SER A 75 -15.87 -7.83 1.28
CA SER A 75 -14.74 -8.69 1.66
C SER A 75 -13.94 -9.18 0.45
N GLU A 76 -14.64 -9.59 -0.61
CA GLU A 76 -14.06 -10.02 -1.90
C GLU A 76 -13.18 -8.93 -2.54
N TYR A 77 -13.55 -7.66 -2.36
CA TYR A 77 -12.77 -6.52 -2.83
C TYR A 77 -11.42 -6.42 -2.10
N GLY A 78 -11.40 -6.73 -0.80
CA GLY A 78 -10.19 -6.74 0.01
C GLY A 78 -9.20 -7.84 -0.40
N ILE A 79 -9.67 -9.08 -0.53
CA ILE A 79 -8.82 -10.24 -0.89
C ILE A 79 -8.19 -10.04 -2.27
N ASN A 80 -9.01 -9.69 -3.27
CA ASN A 80 -8.51 -9.42 -4.62
C ASN A 80 -7.55 -8.20 -4.66
N GLY A 81 -7.75 -7.23 -3.76
CA GLY A 81 -6.84 -6.10 -3.59
C GLY A 81 -5.43 -6.53 -3.14
N ILE A 82 -5.34 -7.47 -2.20
CA ILE A 82 -4.06 -7.99 -1.69
C ILE A 82 -3.29 -8.70 -2.82
N LEU A 83 -3.95 -9.63 -3.52
CA LEU A 83 -3.34 -10.38 -4.62
C LEU A 83 -2.83 -9.45 -5.73
N ARG A 84 -3.62 -8.43 -6.10
CA ARG A 84 -3.19 -7.40 -7.05
C ARG A 84 -1.94 -6.67 -6.57
N THR A 85 -1.89 -6.29 -5.30
CA THR A 85 -0.76 -5.54 -4.75
C THR A 85 0.52 -6.38 -4.76
N ILE A 86 0.44 -7.66 -4.37
CA ILE A 86 1.56 -8.60 -4.45
C ILE A 86 2.04 -8.73 -5.90
N PHE A 87 1.12 -8.92 -6.84
CA PHE A 87 1.47 -9.03 -8.26
C PHE A 87 2.19 -7.79 -8.79
N ILE A 88 1.72 -6.59 -8.43
CA ILE A 88 2.35 -5.34 -8.88
C ILE A 88 3.72 -5.13 -8.20
N LEU A 89 3.88 -5.53 -6.94
CA LEU A 89 5.18 -5.48 -6.25
C LEU A 89 6.24 -6.40 -6.87
N CYS A 90 5.86 -7.36 -7.71
CA CYS A 90 6.83 -8.17 -8.45
C CYS A 90 7.47 -7.41 -9.64
N PHE A 91 6.88 -6.31 -10.12
CA PHE A 91 7.40 -5.59 -11.30
C PHE A 91 8.76 -4.94 -11.05
N PRO A 92 9.01 -4.24 -9.92
CA PRO A 92 10.36 -3.76 -9.60
C PRO A 92 11.39 -4.90 -9.52
N ALA A 93 11.02 -6.08 -9.01
CA ALA A 93 11.91 -7.23 -8.95
C ALA A 93 12.24 -7.75 -10.36
N ALA A 94 11.23 -7.89 -11.22
CA ALA A 94 11.43 -8.25 -12.63
C ALA A 94 12.29 -7.21 -13.37
N ALA A 95 12.09 -5.92 -13.10
CA ALA A 95 12.90 -4.85 -13.67
C ALA A 95 14.35 -4.90 -13.21
N ASN A 96 14.60 -5.22 -11.93
CA ASN A 96 15.95 -5.47 -11.42
C ASN A 96 16.61 -6.68 -12.11
N MET A 97 15.87 -7.75 -12.38
CA MET A 97 16.39 -8.88 -13.17
C MET A 97 16.73 -8.48 -14.60
N LEU A 98 15.96 -7.59 -15.23
CA LEU A 98 16.30 -7.03 -16.54
C LEU A 98 17.58 -6.19 -16.48
N ASP A 99 17.76 -5.38 -15.45
CA ASP A 99 19.01 -4.63 -15.24
C ASP A 99 20.22 -5.56 -15.13
N PHE A 100 20.07 -6.69 -14.44
CA PHE A 100 21.11 -7.72 -14.37
C PHE A 100 21.43 -8.33 -15.74
N VAL A 101 20.41 -8.70 -16.53
CA VAL A 101 20.56 -9.31 -17.85
C VAL A 101 21.18 -8.36 -18.87
N PHE A 102 20.79 -7.09 -18.86
CA PHE A 102 21.26 -6.09 -19.81
C PHE A 102 22.50 -5.31 -19.33
N HIS A 103 23.02 -5.64 -18.14
CA HIS A 103 24.13 -4.94 -17.50
C HIS A 103 23.90 -3.42 -17.38
N THR A 104 22.65 -3.02 -17.17
CA THR A 104 22.30 -1.61 -16.97
C THR A 104 22.32 -1.26 -15.48
N PRO A 105 22.86 -0.11 -15.08
CA PRO A 105 22.94 0.28 -13.67
C PRO A 105 21.59 0.79 -13.15
N GLY A 106 20.58 -0.08 -13.08
CA GLY A 106 19.27 0.23 -12.50
C GLY A 106 18.29 0.96 -13.41
N VAL A 107 18.58 1.11 -14.70
CA VAL A 107 17.73 1.85 -15.65
C VAL A 107 16.30 1.32 -15.65
N PHE A 108 16.12 0.00 -15.71
CA PHE A 108 14.80 -0.61 -15.71
C PHE A 108 14.15 -0.50 -14.33
N PHE A 109 14.90 -0.79 -13.27
CA PHE A 109 14.41 -0.72 -11.90
C PHE A 109 13.88 0.66 -11.54
N TYR A 110 14.68 1.72 -11.72
CA TYR A 110 14.27 3.08 -11.39
C TYR A 110 13.14 3.55 -12.30
N GLY A 111 13.20 3.24 -13.60
CA GLY A 111 12.17 3.62 -14.56
C GLY A 111 10.81 2.98 -14.25
N VAL A 112 10.77 1.66 -14.10
CA VAL A 112 9.54 0.89 -13.81
C VAL A 112 8.99 1.28 -12.44
N THR A 113 9.83 1.32 -11.40
CA THR A 113 9.36 1.63 -10.04
C THR A 113 8.83 3.06 -9.96
N SER A 114 9.49 4.03 -10.58
CA SER A 114 9.00 5.43 -10.63
C SER A 114 7.70 5.55 -11.42
N GLY A 115 7.57 4.84 -12.55
CA GLY A 115 6.34 4.77 -13.32
C GLY A 115 5.17 4.19 -12.51
N LEU A 116 5.43 3.14 -11.72
CA LEU A 116 4.45 2.56 -10.82
C LEU A 116 4.06 3.52 -9.68
N ILE A 117 5.03 4.23 -9.08
CA ILE A 117 4.75 5.28 -8.10
C ILE A 117 3.83 6.35 -8.70
N PHE A 118 4.13 6.82 -9.92
CA PHE A 118 3.32 7.81 -10.61
C PHE A 118 1.89 7.31 -10.88
N HIS A 119 1.74 6.05 -11.33
CA HIS A 119 0.42 5.45 -11.49
C HIS A 119 -0.34 5.31 -10.17
N THR A 120 0.33 4.90 -9.08
CA THR A 120 -0.29 4.81 -7.76
C THR A 120 -0.68 6.18 -7.23
N TRP A 121 0.11 7.23 -7.48
CA TRP A 121 -0.22 8.61 -7.13
C TRP A 121 -1.54 9.06 -7.79
N ASN A 122 -1.71 8.76 -9.08
CA ASN A 122 -2.94 9.10 -9.80
C ASN A 122 -4.15 8.36 -9.20
N SER A 123 -3.97 7.08 -8.86
CA SER A 123 -4.99 6.29 -8.17
C SER A 123 -5.37 6.84 -6.81
N LEU A 124 -4.37 7.18 -5.99
CA LEU A 124 -4.53 7.79 -4.68
C LEU A 124 -5.32 9.09 -4.78
N THR A 125 -4.97 9.94 -5.75
CA THR A 125 -5.67 11.20 -5.99
C THR A 125 -7.13 10.95 -6.35
N ALA A 126 -7.40 10.04 -7.30
CA ALA A 126 -8.76 9.75 -7.72
C ALA A 126 -9.62 9.13 -6.61
N ASN A 127 -9.03 8.26 -5.79
CA ASN A 127 -9.69 7.65 -4.63
C ASN A 127 -9.94 8.71 -3.54
N SER A 128 -9.00 9.61 -3.29
CA SER A 128 -9.16 10.70 -2.32
C SER A 128 -10.29 11.67 -2.71
N VAL A 129 -10.42 12.00 -4.00
CA VAL A 129 -11.56 12.79 -4.50
C VAL A 129 -12.88 12.04 -4.28
N ARG A 130 -12.95 10.75 -4.62
CA ARG A 130 -14.14 9.92 -4.32
C ARG A 130 -14.49 9.91 -2.84
N ALA A 131 -13.48 9.79 -1.96
CA ALA A 131 -13.64 9.87 -0.51
C ALA A 131 -14.14 11.27 -0.04
N GLY A 132 -14.08 12.30 -0.88
CA GLY A 132 -14.50 13.67 -0.56
C GLY A 132 -13.39 14.54 0.01
N TRP A 133 -12.12 14.17 -0.20
CA TRP A 133 -10.96 14.91 0.27
C TRP A 133 -10.45 15.93 -0.76
N GLU A 134 -11.21 16.18 -1.82
CA GLU A 134 -10.89 17.13 -2.90
C GLU A 134 -10.49 18.53 -2.41
N LYS A 135 -11.05 19.01 -1.29
CA LYS A 135 -10.69 20.33 -0.72
C LYS A 135 -9.24 20.44 -0.24
N TRP A 136 -8.56 19.31 0.00
CA TRP A 136 -7.18 19.23 0.49
C TRP A 136 -6.17 19.03 -0.65
N ILE A 137 -6.65 18.87 -1.89
CA ILE A 137 -5.82 18.54 -3.06
C ILE A 137 -5.85 19.72 -4.04
N PRO A 138 -4.69 20.20 -4.50
CA PRO A 138 -4.62 21.23 -5.53
C PRO A 138 -5.44 20.89 -6.79
N LYS A 139 -6.21 21.85 -7.30
CA LYS A 139 -7.09 21.67 -8.47
C LYS A 139 -6.33 21.18 -9.71
N ALA A 140 -5.09 21.63 -9.92
CA ALA A 140 -4.26 21.19 -11.04
C ALA A 140 -4.04 19.66 -11.02
N ILE A 141 -3.80 19.08 -9.84
CA ILE A 141 -3.60 17.64 -9.65
C ILE A 141 -4.92 16.88 -9.83
N ILE A 142 -6.02 17.43 -9.33
CA ILE A 142 -7.36 16.86 -9.57
C ILE A 142 -7.69 16.85 -11.08
N ASN A 143 -7.32 17.90 -11.80
CA ASN A 143 -7.59 18.04 -13.23
C ASN A 143 -6.81 17.04 -14.08
N SER A 144 -5.58 16.68 -13.70
CA SER A 144 -4.77 15.71 -14.43
C SER A 144 -5.31 14.27 -14.33
N VAL A 145 -6.13 13.96 -13.32
CA VAL A 145 -6.70 12.60 -13.10
C VAL A 145 -8.22 12.53 -13.29
N GLN A 146 -8.83 13.51 -13.97
CA GLN A 146 -10.29 13.57 -14.16
C GLN A 146 -10.88 12.35 -14.85
N SER A 147 -10.20 11.83 -15.87
CA SER A 147 -10.62 10.61 -16.58
C SER A 147 -10.69 9.42 -15.63
N GLU A 148 -9.71 9.29 -14.74
CA GLU A 148 -9.66 8.23 -13.75
C GLU A 148 -10.75 8.39 -12.68
N ILE A 149 -10.98 9.61 -12.19
CA ILE A 149 -12.06 9.91 -11.24
C ILE A 149 -13.41 9.48 -11.83
N LYS A 150 -13.71 9.89 -13.08
CA LYS A 150 -14.94 9.54 -13.78
C LYS A 150 -15.09 8.04 -13.95
N ALA A 151 -14.04 7.36 -14.41
CA ALA A 151 -14.06 5.91 -14.60
C ALA A 151 -14.36 5.17 -13.28
N LYS A 152 -13.73 5.59 -12.19
CA LYS A 152 -13.93 5.00 -10.86
C LYS A 152 -15.32 5.27 -10.29
N GLN A 153 -15.86 6.48 -10.46
CA GLN A 153 -17.23 6.82 -10.04
C GLN A 153 -18.30 6.03 -10.81
N THR A 154 -18.16 5.90 -12.13
CA THR A 154 -19.07 5.09 -12.96
C THR A 154 -19.08 3.64 -12.50
N ARG A 155 -17.89 3.04 -12.29
CA ARG A 155 -17.76 1.67 -11.80
C ARG A 155 -18.46 1.47 -10.46
N SER A 156 -18.27 2.38 -9.49
CA SER A 156 -18.95 2.32 -8.20
C SER A 156 -20.48 2.36 -8.33
N LYS A 157 -21.01 3.28 -9.15
CA LYS A 157 -22.46 3.40 -9.38
C LYS A 157 -23.03 2.12 -9.98
N THR A 158 -22.38 1.55 -10.99
CA THR A 158 -22.80 0.28 -11.60
C THR A 158 -22.78 -0.86 -10.58
N SER A 159 -21.72 -0.98 -9.76
CA SER A 159 -21.64 -1.99 -8.70
C SER A 159 -22.72 -1.81 -7.64
N ARG A 160 -23.01 -0.57 -7.24
CA ARG A 160 -24.09 -0.28 -6.28
C ARG A 160 -25.46 -0.65 -6.86
N ASN A 161 -25.75 -0.24 -8.10
CA ASN A 161 -27.01 -0.54 -8.76
C ASN A 161 -27.24 -2.04 -8.93
N ARG A 162 -26.20 -2.83 -9.24
CA ARG A 162 -26.30 -4.29 -9.30
C ARG A 162 -26.67 -4.89 -7.93
N ARG A 163 -26.12 -4.37 -6.83
CA ARG A 163 -26.47 -4.83 -5.47
C ARG A 163 -27.88 -4.44 -5.05
N THR A 164 -28.41 -3.30 -5.53
CA THR A 164 -29.76 -2.85 -5.20
C THR A 164 -30.85 -3.44 -6.12
N ALA A 165 -30.48 -3.90 -7.31
CA ALA A 165 -31.38 -4.54 -8.28
C ALA A 165 -31.59 -6.04 -8.02
N ASP A 166 -30.99 -6.61 -6.98
CA ASP A 166 -31.17 -8.01 -6.57
C ASP A 166 -31.92 -8.09 -5.22
N PRO A 167 -33.26 -8.13 -5.24
CA PRO A 167 -34.04 -8.66 -4.13
C PRO A 167 -35.19 -9.55 -4.66
N ASN A 168 -34.99 -10.86 -4.82
CA ASN A 168 -36.08 -11.84 -5.04
C ASN A 168 -36.97 -11.67 -6.30
N GLU A 169 -36.43 -11.45 -7.50
CA GLU A 169 -37.22 -11.44 -8.76
C GLU A 169 -37.28 -12.79 -9.51
N GLU A 170 -36.84 -13.91 -8.93
CA GLU A 170 -36.94 -15.26 -9.55
C GLU A 170 -37.87 -16.25 -8.81
N GLU A 171 -38.63 -15.83 -7.79
CA GLU A 171 -39.60 -16.71 -7.12
C GLU A 171 -41.04 -16.63 -7.69
N SER A 172 -41.25 -15.97 -8.84
CA SER A 172 -42.59 -15.84 -9.44
C SER A 172 -42.63 -15.84 -10.98
N VAL A 173 -42.02 -16.85 -11.62
CA VAL A 173 -42.44 -17.29 -12.97
C VAL A 173 -42.55 -18.80 -13.02
#